data_AF-A0A3N5Y747-F1
#
_entry.id   AF-A0A3N5Y747-F1
#
_cell.length_a   1.000
_cell.length_b   1.000
_cell.length_c   1.000
_cell.angle_alpha   90.00
_cell.angle_beta   90.00
_cell.angle_gamma   90.00
#
_symmetry.space_group_name_H-M   'P 1'
#
loop_
_entity.id
_entity.type
_entity.pdbx_description
1 polymer ?
#
loop_
_entity_poly.entity_id
_entity_poly.type
_entity_poly.pdbx_seq_one_letter_code
_entity_poly.pdbx_strand_id
1 'polypeptide(L)'
;ETNLMAVANKQVDFATNNTANWDKFAKAHPDQIKNVRAVWKSPLIPSDPMVWRKDLSKEWKSRIKGFFLAYGRIGDKKDKEREVLAGMSSGWAPFQDSSNHQLLPIMEIDMAKEKMKLQSNESMAAADKTQKLADIEKKLAEIQSYVKFVEKYN
;
A
#
# COMPACT_ATOMS: atom_id res chain seq x y z
N GLU A 1 -11.02 -1.45 -11.67
CA GLU A 1 -11.21 -1.93 -13.06
C GLU A 1 -11.37 -0.83 -14.12
N THR A 2 -12.05 0.29 -13.84
CA THR A 2 -12.31 1.38 -14.82
C THR A 2 -11.11 1.79 -15.65
N ASN A 3 -9.94 2.03 -15.03
CA ASN A 3 -8.73 2.43 -15.76
C ASN A 3 -8.24 1.36 -16.76
N LEU A 4 -8.27 0.08 -16.39
CA LEU A 4 -7.88 -1.00 -17.32
C LEU A 4 -8.86 -1.11 -18.49
N MET A 5 -10.16 -0.98 -18.21
CA MET A 5 -11.18 -1.01 -19.23
C MET A 5 -11.05 0.19 -20.20
N ALA A 6 -10.78 1.38 -19.68
CA ALA A 6 -10.58 2.57 -20.49
C ALA A 6 -9.36 2.44 -21.43
N VAL A 7 -8.24 1.90 -20.94
CA VAL A 7 -7.06 1.62 -21.77
C VAL A 7 -7.36 0.53 -22.80
N ALA A 8 -8.00 -0.57 -22.39
CA ALA A 8 -8.36 -1.68 -23.28
C ALA A 8 -9.26 -1.23 -24.44
N ASN A 9 -10.14 -0.26 -24.19
CA ASN A 9 -11.06 0.33 -25.16
C ASN A 9 -10.51 1.58 -25.87
N LYS A 10 -9.22 1.91 -25.67
CA LYS A 10 -8.56 3.08 -26.29
C LYS A 10 -9.24 4.42 -25.99
N GLN A 11 -9.90 4.52 -24.83
CA GLN A 11 -10.50 5.77 -24.35
C GLN A 11 -9.45 6.69 -23.73
N VAL A 12 -8.35 6.11 -23.23
CA VAL A 12 -7.18 6.82 -22.73
C VAL A 12 -5.92 6.10 -23.20
N ASP A 13 -4.84 6.84 -23.42
CA ASP A 13 -3.56 6.29 -23.89
C ASP A 13 -2.81 5.52 -22.78
N PHE A 14 -2.87 6.03 -21.55
CA PHE A 14 -2.21 5.45 -20.39
C PHE A 14 -3.02 5.73 -19.12
N ALA A 15 -2.91 4.82 -18.14
CA ALA A 15 -3.53 4.98 -16.83
C ALA A 15 -2.71 4.27 -15.74
N THR A 16 -2.86 4.70 -14.49
CA THR A 16 -2.28 4.01 -13.34
C THR A 16 -3.10 2.76 -12.99
N ASN A 17 -2.41 1.73 -12.51
CA ASN A 17 -3.03 0.52 -11.99
C ASN A 17 -2.11 -0.22 -10.99
N ASN A 18 -2.53 -1.40 -10.51
CA ASN A 18 -1.72 -2.25 -9.65
C ASN A 18 -1.88 -3.73 -10.05
N THR A 19 -0.96 -4.58 -9.62
CA THR A 19 -0.95 -6.00 -9.98
C THR A 19 -2.15 -6.77 -9.44
N ALA A 20 -2.67 -6.43 -8.25
CA ALA A 20 -3.85 -7.10 -7.69
C ALA A 20 -5.12 -6.85 -8.52
N ASN A 21 -5.34 -5.59 -8.96
CA ASN A 21 -6.46 -5.24 -9.83
C ASN A 21 -6.24 -5.74 -11.27
N TRP A 22 -4.99 -5.84 -11.73
CA TRP A 22 -4.65 -6.51 -12.98
C TRP A 22 -5.08 -7.97 -12.98
N ASP A 23 -4.74 -8.74 -11.94
CA ASP A 23 -5.07 -10.16 -11.83
C ASP A 23 -6.58 -10.41 -11.76
N LYS A 24 -7.31 -9.55 -11.02
CA LYS A 24 -8.78 -9.58 -10.97
C LYS A 24 -9.39 -9.32 -12.35
N PHE A 25 -8.94 -8.25 -12.99
CA PHE A 25 -9.44 -7.87 -14.31
C PHE A 25 -9.13 -8.93 -15.36
N ALA A 26 -7.95 -9.56 -15.31
CA ALA A 26 -7.58 -10.66 -16.23
C ALA A 26 -8.51 -11.87 -16.08
N LYS A 27 -8.93 -12.20 -14.86
CA LYS A 27 -9.90 -13.28 -14.59
C LYS A 27 -11.30 -12.92 -15.08
N ALA A 28 -11.74 -11.69 -14.84
CA ALA A 28 -13.09 -11.23 -15.21
C ALA A 28 -13.24 -10.91 -16.70
N HIS A 29 -12.16 -10.45 -17.34
CA HIS A 29 -12.14 -9.89 -18.69
C HIS A 29 -10.90 -10.39 -19.48
N PRO A 30 -10.81 -11.71 -19.73
CA PRO A 30 -9.61 -12.35 -20.31
C PRO A 30 -9.30 -11.89 -21.75
N ASP A 31 -10.27 -11.36 -22.48
CA ASP A 31 -10.04 -10.83 -23.82
C ASP A 31 -9.61 -9.36 -23.79
N GLN A 32 -10.17 -8.56 -22.91
CA GLN A 32 -9.86 -7.14 -22.77
C GLN A 32 -8.44 -6.93 -22.24
N ILE A 33 -7.97 -7.79 -21.33
CA ILE A 33 -6.61 -7.66 -20.78
C ILE A 33 -5.53 -7.85 -21.86
N LYS A 34 -5.82 -8.58 -22.95
CA LYS A 34 -4.91 -8.73 -24.10
C LYS A 34 -4.67 -7.39 -24.83
N ASN A 35 -5.56 -6.42 -24.68
CA ASN A 35 -5.45 -5.08 -25.26
C ASN A 35 -4.67 -4.10 -24.38
N VAL A 36 -4.18 -4.54 -23.22
CA VAL A 36 -3.43 -3.71 -22.28
C VAL A 36 -2.03 -4.28 -22.11
N ARG A 37 -1.02 -3.42 -22.01
CA ARG A 37 0.36 -3.82 -21.66
C ARG A 37 0.88 -2.98 -20.49
N ALA A 38 1.62 -3.61 -19.59
CA ALA A 38 2.36 -2.90 -18.57
C ALA A 38 3.63 -2.26 -19.19
N VAL A 39 3.75 -0.94 -19.12
CA VAL A 39 4.93 -0.19 -19.62
C VAL A 39 5.87 0.26 -18.52
N TRP A 40 5.42 0.22 -17.26
CA TRP A 40 6.19 0.57 -16.07
C TRP A 40 5.67 -0.21 -14.86
N LYS A 41 6.55 -0.55 -13.93
CA LYS A 41 6.22 -1.21 -12.66
C LYS A 41 6.96 -0.53 -11.52
N SER A 42 6.25 -0.23 -10.44
CA SER A 42 6.84 0.36 -9.23
C SER A 42 7.74 -0.65 -8.50
N PRO A 43 8.58 -0.18 -7.56
CA PRO A 43 9.09 -1.03 -6.49
C PRO A 43 7.96 -1.74 -5.72
N LEU A 44 8.32 -2.73 -4.92
CA LEU A 44 7.38 -3.45 -4.07
C LEU A 44 6.73 -2.49 -3.06
N ILE A 45 5.41 -2.52 -2.98
CA ILE A 45 4.61 -1.76 -2.02
C ILE A 45 4.18 -2.73 -0.92
N PRO A 46 4.29 -2.36 0.38
CA PRO A 46 3.74 -3.16 1.47
C PRO A 46 2.26 -3.49 1.25
N SER A 47 1.81 -4.64 1.75
CA SER A 47 0.41 -5.06 1.64
C SER A 47 -0.56 -4.10 2.33
N ASP A 48 -1.85 -4.21 2.04
CA ASP A 48 -2.87 -3.36 2.65
C ASP A 48 -2.99 -3.62 4.17
N PRO A 49 -3.00 -2.58 5.03
CA PRO A 49 -3.19 -2.75 6.46
C PRO A 49 -4.68 -2.84 6.84
N MET A 50 -4.96 -3.55 7.94
CA MET A 50 -6.25 -3.45 8.64
C MET A 50 -6.12 -2.39 9.74
N VAL A 51 -7.06 -1.45 9.79
CA VAL A 51 -7.03 -0.31 10.72
C VAL A 51 -8.28 -0.26 11.59
N TRP A 52 -8.13 0.23 12.81
CA TRP A 52 -9.24 0.56 13.70
C TRP A 52 -9.09 1.98 14.25
N ARG A 53 -10.17 2.54 14.78
CA ARG A 53 -10.15 3.81 15.51
C ARG A 53 -9.38 3.70 16.83
N LYS A 54 -8.68 4.76 17.23
CA LYS A 54 -7.77 4.75 18.39
C LYS A 54 -8.49 4.67 19.74
N ASP A 55 -9.71 5.17 19.83
CA ASP A 55 -10.57 5.24 21.01
C ASP A 55 -11.30 3.92 21.33
N LEU A 56 -11.11 2.87 20.52
CA LEU A 56 -11.65 1.54 20.79
C LEU A 56 -11.07 0.97 22.11
N SER A 57 -11.92 0.36 22.94
CA SER A 57 -11.50 -0.21 24.23
C SER A 57 -10.43 -1.29 24.05
N LYS A 58 -9.60 -1.51 25.08
CA LYS A 58 -8.56 -2.55 25.07
C LYS A 58 -9.16 -3.93 24.81
N GLU A 59 -10.31 -4.22 25.40
CA GLU A 59 -11.04 -5.48 25.20
C GLU A 59 -11.34 -5.71 23.71
N TRP A 60 -11.95 -4.73 23.04
CA TRP A 60 -12.32 -4.87 21.63
C TRP A 60 -11.10 -4.96 20.72
N LYS A 61 -10.04 -4.18 20.98
CA LYS A 61 -8.78 -4.29 20.22
C LYS A 61 -8.20 -5.70 20.31
N SER A 62 -8.18 -6.29 21.51
CA SER A 62 -7.70 -7.66 21.71
C SER A 62 -8.56 -8.70 21.00
N ARG A 63 -9.90 -8.58 21.08
CA ARG A 63 -10.82 -9.52 20.42
C ARG A 63 -10.70 -9.48 18.90
N ILE A 64 -10.65 -8.28 18.32
CA ILE A 64 -10.50 -8.09 16.87
C ILE A 64 -9.14 -8.63 16.41
N LYS A 65 -8.05 -8.25 17.09
CA LYS A 65 -6.71 -8.74 16.74
C LYS A 65 -6.62 -10.27 16.86
N GLY A 66 -7.16 -10.83 17.94
CA GLY A 66 -7.22 -12.27 18.15
C GLY A 66 -7.96 -13.01 17.02
N PHE A 67 -9.10 -12.48 16.57
CA PHE A 67 -9.83 -13.02 15.42
C PHE A 67 -8.96 -13.04 14.16
N PHE A 68 -8.40 -11.89 13.75
CA PHE A 68 -7.60 -11.80 12.51
C PHE A 68 -6.38 -12.72 12.54
N LEU A 69 -5.69 -12.83 13.68
CA LEU A 69 -4.50 -13.68 13.79
C LEU A 69 -4.86 -15.17 13.85
N ALA A 70 -6.04 -15.55 14.34
CA ALA A 70 -6.51 -16.93 14.39
C ALA A 70 -7.16 -17.41 13.07
N TYR A 71 -7.76 -16.51 12.29
CA TYR A 71 -8.54 -16.83 11.10
C TYR A 71 -7.71 -17.59 10.05
N GLY A 72 -8.17 -18.78 9.63
CA GLY A 72 -7.44 -19.67 8.73
C GLY A 72 -6.28 -20.44 9.37
N ARG A 73 -6.05 -20.27 10.69
CA ARG A 73 -5.00 -20.96 11.46
C ARG A 73 -5.54 -21.90 12.53
N ILE A 74 -6.54 -21.47 13.28
CA ILE A 74 -7.02 -22.15 14.50
C ILE A 74 -8.51 -22.47 14.38
N GLY A 75 -8.91 -23.63 14.93
CA GLY A 75 -10.31 -24.06 15.01
C GLY A 75 -10.75 -24.97 13.87
N ASP A 76 -11.93 -25.55 14.03
CA ASP A 76 -12.45 -26.62 13.15
C ASP A 76 -12.79 -26.13 11.74
N LYS A 77 -12.94 -24.82 11.55
CA LYS A 77 -13.27 -24.19 10.27
C LYS A 77 -12.06 -23.66 9.50
N LYS A 78 -10.83 -23.81 10.02
CA LYS A 78 -9.61 -23.21 9.46
C LYS A 78 -9.44 -23.47 7.96
N ASP A 79 -9.81 -24.65 7.47
CA ASP A 79 -9.65 -25.02 6.05
C ASP A 79 -10.62 -24.21 5.17
N LYS A 80 -11.89 -24.11 5.58
CA LYS A 80 -12.90 -23.27 4.91
C LYS A 80 -12.55 -21.79 4.98
N GLU A 81 -12.00 -21.33 6.10
CA GLU A 81 -11.52 -19.95 6.26
C GLU A 81 -10.36 -19.65 5.31
N ARG A 82 -9.46 -20.61 5.07
CA ARG A 82 -8.40 -20.48 4.05
C ARG A 82 -8.97 -20.42 2.63
N GLU A 83 -10.04 -21.14 2.32
CA GLU A 83 -10.73 -21.01 1.03
C GLU A 83 -11.33 -19.61 0.86
N VAL A 84 -11.93 -19.04 1.90
CA VAL A 84 -12.42 -17.66 1.89
C VAL A 84 -11.27 -16.67 1.63
N LEU A 85 -10.13 -16.83 2.30
CA LEU A 85 -8.95 -15.98 2.10
C LEU A 85 -8.39 -16.12 0.67
N ALA A 86 -8.31 -17.34 0.14
CA ALA A 86 -7.84 -17.60 -1.22
C ALA A 86 -8.77 -16.98 -2.28
N GLY A 87 -10.07 -16.88 -2.00
CA GLY A 87 -11.04 -16.16 -2.82
C GLY A 87 -10.99 -14.63 -2.69
N MET A 88 -10.29 -14.10 -1.68
CA MET A 88 -10.21 -12.67 -1.44
C MET A 88 -9.11 -12.02 -2.29
N SER A 89 -9.48 -10.91 -2.91
CA SER A 89 -8.59 -10.10 -3.75
C SER A 89 -7.86 -10.91 -4.84
N SER A 90 -6.53 -10.91 -4.86
CA SER A 90 -5.68 -11.73 -5.74
C SER A 90 -5.25 -13.06 -5.10
N GLY A 91 -5.80 -13.41 -3.93
CA GLY A 91 -5.48 -14.60 -3.15
C GLY A 91 -4.77 -14.25 -1.85
N TRP A 92 -5.53 -14.05 -0.78
CA TRP A 92 -4.96 -13.74 0.53
C TRP A 92 -4.48 -14.99 1.28
N ALA A 93 -3.40 -14.80 2.05
CA ALA A 93 -2.95 -15.73 3.07
C ALA A 93 -3.47 -15.28 4.45
N PRO A 94 -3.32 -16.11 5.50
CA PRO A 94 -3.65 -15.70 6.86
C PRO A 94 -2.93 -14.41 7.30
N PHE A 95 -3.64 -13.55 8.03
CA PHE A 95 -3.18 -12.20 8.40
C PHE A 95 -1.93 -12.22 9.28
N GLN A 96 -1.02 -11.28 9.08
CA GLN A 96 0.17 -11.11 9.91
C GLN A 96 -0.04 -9.98 10.92
N ASP A 97 0.65 -10.06 12.05
CA ASP A 97 0.66 -8.94 12.97
C ASP A 97 1.40 -7.75 12.34
N SER A 98 0.91 -6.55 12.61
CA SER A 98 1.47 -5.32 12.06
C SER A 98 1.24 -4.12 12.97
N SER A 99 1.87 -3.01 12.61
CA SER A 99 1.77 -1.73 13.30
C SER A 99 1.95 -0.59 12.30
N ASN A 100 1.92 0.64 12.80
CA ASN A 100 2.19 1.83 11.99
C ASN A 100 3.58 1.82 11.33
N HIS A 101 4.53 0.98 11.78
CA HIS A 101 5.85 0.85 11.16
C HIS A 101 5.75 0.37 9.70
N GLN A 102 4.70 -0.37 9.33
CA GLN A 102 4.47 -0.76 7.94
C GLN A 102 4.31 0.46 6.99
N LEU A 103 3.95 1.64 7.53
CA LEU A 103 3.76 2.86 6.76
C LEU A 103 5.06 3.64 6.51
N LEU A 104 6.20 3.23 7.10
CA LEU A 104 7.48 3.95 6.94
C LEU A 104 7.87 4.17 5.47
N PRO A 105 7.85 3.14 4.59
CA PRO A 105 8.18 3.34 3.17
C PRO A 105 7.18 4.25 2.45
N ILE A 106 5.92 4.26 2.88
CA ILE A 106 4.88 5.12 2.30
C ILE A 106 5.11 6.58 2.68
N MET A 107 5.53 6.83 3.93
CA MET A 107 5.89 8.17 4.38
C MET A 107 7.12 8.70 3.64
N GLU A 108 8.11 7.85 3.33
CA GLU A 108 9.25 8.26 2.51
C GLU A 108 8.83 8.68 1.10
N ILE A 109 7.95 7.92 0.45
CA ILE A 109 7.42 8.23 -0.89
C ILE A 109 6.65 9.55 -0.87
N ASP A 110 5.80 9.77 0.14
CA ASP A 110 5.02 11.00 0.25
C ASP A 110 5.92 12.23 0.46
N MET A 111 6.94 12.12 1.32
CA MET A 111 7.93 13.18 1.52
C MET A 111 8.77 13.44 0.25
N ALA A 112 9.16 12.41 -0.50
CA ALA A 112 9.86 12.58 -1.77
C ALA A 112 8.99 13.31 -2.80
N LYS A 113 7.69 13.00 -2.85
CA LYS A 113 6.70 13.71 -3.68
C LYS A 113 6.54 15.16 -3.25
N GLU A 114 6.46 15.46 -1.96
CA GLU A 114 6.42 16.83 -1.45
C GLU A 114 7.68 17.62 -1.82
N LYS A 115 8.86 16.99 -1.68
CA LYS A 115 10.13 17.57 -2.12
C LYS A 115 10.11 17.94 -3.61
N MET A 116 9.67 17.02 -4.47
CA MET A 116 9.56 17.29 -5.92
C MET A 116 8.61 18.45 -6.22
N LYS A 117 7.45 18.51 -5.56
CA LYS A 117 6.49 19.62 -5.73
C LYS A 117 7.06 20.96 -5.29
N LEU A 118 7.79 21.00 -4.18
CA LEU A 118 8.44 22.23 -3.72
C LEU A 118 9.54 22.66 -4.70
N GLN A 119 10.36 21.71 -5.18
CA GLN A 119 11.40 21.99 -6.16
C GLN A 119 10.85 22.58 -7.46
N SER A 120 9.70 22.09 -7.95
CA SER A 120 9.03 22.63 -9.14
C SER A 120 8.21 23.90 -8.89
N ASN A 121 8.06 24.35 -7.65
CA ASN A 121 7.29 25.56 -7.34
C ASN A 121 8.15 26.82 -7.57
N GLU A 122 7.81 27.59 -8.59
CA GLU A 122 8.48 28.83 -8.98
C GLU A 122 7.91 30.07 -8.28
N SER A 123 6.71 30.01 -7.71
CA SER A 123 6.04 31.15 -7.08
C SER A 123 6.35 31.32 -5.59
N MET A 124 7.10 30.40 -5.00
CA MET A 124 7.49 30.45 -3.58
C MET A 124 8.77 31.25 -3.36
N ALA A 125 8.81 32.06 -2.30
CA ALA A 125 10.03 32.76 -1.89
C ALA A 125 11.18 31.77 -1.66
N ALA A 126 12.37 32.12 -2.15
CA ALA A 126 13.55 31.23 -2.11
C ALA A 126 13.94 30.82 -0.69
N ALA A 127 13.82 31.72 0.29
CA ALA A 127 14.09 31.43 1.69
C ALA A 127 13.12 30.39 2.27
N ASP A 128 11.82 30.58 2.07
CA ASP A 128 10.77 29.65 2.53
C ASP A 128 10.91 28.27 1.88
N LYS A 129 11.22 28.24 0.59
CA LYS A 129 11.45 27.01 -0.16
C LYS A 129 12.66 26.25 0.40
N THR A 130 13.76 26.96 0.67
CA THR A 130 14.96 26.36 1.27
C THR A 130 14.67 25.78 2.65
N GLN A 131 13.95 26.51 3.50
CA GLN A 131 13.59 26.03 4.84
C GLN A 131 12.71 24.77 4.78
N LYS A 132 11.66 24.76 3.96
CA LYS A 132 10.77 23.59 3.82
C LYS A 132 11.49 22.38 3.27
N LEU A 133 12.42 22.57 2.32
CA LEU A 133 13.24 21.48 1.80
C LEU A 133 14.15 20.90 2.88
N ALA A 134 14.79 21.74 3.69
CA ALA A 134 15.60 21.28 4.82
C ALA A 134 14.78 20.50 5.86
N ASP A 135 13.56 20.94 6.16
CA ASP A 135 12.66 20.24 7.09
C ASP A 135 12.27 18.84 6.56
N ILE A 136 11.99 18.72 5.25
CA ILE A 136 11.68 17.44 4.62
C ILE A 136 12.90 16.52 4.63
N GLU A 137 14.09 17.05 4.29
CA GLU A 137 15.34 16.27 4.29
C GLU A 137 15.68 15.74 5.68
N LYS A 138 15.46 16.54 6.72
CA LYS A 138 15.62 16.10 8.11
C LYS A 138 14.67 14.95 8.44
N LYS A 139 13.37 15.07 8.13
CA LYS A 139 12.39 14.02 8.39
C LYS A 139 12.69 12.73 7.61
N LEU A 140 13.12 12.85 6.36
CA LEU A 140 13.54 11.72 5.54
C LEU A 140 14.74 11.00 6.17
N ALA A 141 15.76 11.74 6.63
CA ALA A 141 16.91 11.16 7.30
C ALA A 141 16.52 10.44 8.61
N GLU A 142 15.59 11.00 9.38
CA GLU A 142 15.05 10.38 10.60
C GLU A 142 14.32 9.06 10.29
N ILE A 143 13.43 9.05 9.29
CA ILE A 143 12.72 7.83 8.88
C ILE A 143 13.70 6.77 8.37
N GLN A 144 14.63 7.13 7.49
CA GLN A 144 15.60 6.19 6.93
C GLN A 144 16.53 5.61 8.00
N SER A 145 16.93 6.41 8.98
CA SER A 145 17.71 5.94 10.13
C SER A 145 16.89 4.95 10.96
N TYR A 146 15.62 5.26 11.21
CA TYR A 146 14.71 4.39 11.95
C TYR A 146 14.44 3.07 11.21
N VAL A 147 14.18 3.11 9.90
CA VAL A 147 14.00 1.91 9.07
C VAL A 147 15.23 1.01 9.15
N LYS A 148 16.44 1.55 8.96
CA LYS A 148 17.69 0.79 9.08
C LYS A 148 17.87 0.18 10.48
N PHE A 149 17.48 0.92 11.53
CA PHE A 149 17.52 0.40 12.89
C PHE A 149 16.56 -0.78 13.05
N VAL A 150 15.32 -0.65 12.61
CA VAL A 150 14.28 -1.69 12.69
C VAL A 150 14.69 -2.94 11.90
N GLU A 151 15.20 -2.78 10.66
CA GLU A 151 15.67 -3.89 9.82
C GLU A 151 16.88 -4.64 10.42
N LYS A 152 17.70 -3.95 11.22
CA LYS A 152 18.88 -4.58 11.86
C LYS A 152 18.51 -5.44 13.05
N TYR A 153 17.42 -5.13 13.76
CA TYR A 153 17.08 -5.72 15.05
C TYR A 153 15.76 -6.49 15.09
N ASN A 154 15.03 -6.55 13.98
CA ASN A 154 13.88 -7.44 13.77
C ASN A 154 14.24 -8.55 12.77
#